data_AF-A0A832G326-F1
#
_entry.id   AF-A0A832G326-F1
#
_cell.length_a   1.000
_cell.length_b   1.000
_cell.length_c   1.000
_cell.angle_alpha   90.00
_cell.angle_beta   90.00
_cell.angle_gamma   90.00
#
_symmetry.space_group_name_H-M   'P 1'
#
loop_
_entity.id
_entity.type
_entity.pdbx_description
1 polymer ?
#
loop_
_entity_poly.entity_id
_entity_poly.type
_entity_poly.pdbx_seq_one_letter_code
_entity_poly.pdbx_strand_id
1 'polypeptide(L)'
;MKGPIKVYFAFLLSAVTSCVCASTNSPGFASEMEKYSYAIGMQLGQTYKSLEFQVDLDALMQGLKDALHSNETRLTEQEMRETLMQAQQMVVSNKEFKLKAIAKENKEKAERFLAENKQKPGIVTLPSGLQYRIIK
;
A
#
# COMPACT_ATOMS: atom_id res chain seq x y z
N MET A 1 -78.90 -14.30 22.08
CA MET A 1 -78.31 -12.94 21.95
C MET A 1 -77.19 -13.05 20.91
N LYS A 2 -77.45 -12.79 19.61
CA LYS A 2 -77.27 -11.50 18.90
C LYS A 2 -75.83 -10.97 19.11
N GLY A 3 -74.80 -11.44 18.37
CA GLY A 3 -74.33 -11.06 17.02
C GLY A 3 -72.85 -10.56 17.13
N PRO A 4 -72.11 -10.15 16.07
CA PRO A 4 -72.11 -10.59 14.66
C PRO A 4 -70.71 -10.70 13.95
N ILE A 5 -70.67 -11.49 12.86
CA ILE A 5 -70.15 -11.19 11.48
C ILE A 5 -68.63 -11.07 11.17
N LYS A 6 -68.16 -12.06 10.39
CA LYS A 6 -67.36 -12.07 9.12
C LYS A 6 -66.25 -11.02 8.87
N VAL A 7 -65.09 -11.48 8.36
CA VAL A 7 -64.63 -11.39 6.94
C VAL A 7 -63.11 -11.65 6.85
N TYR A 8 -62.75 -12.66 6.04
CA TYR A 8 -61.59 -12.88 5.17
C TYR A 8 -60.32 -12.01 5.29
N PHE A 9 -59.14 -12.63 5.19
CA PHE A 9 -58.24 -12.42 4.03
C PHE A 9 -57.06 -13.42 4.04
N ALA A 10 -56.84 -14.09 2.91
CA ALA A 10 -55.60 -14.80 2.63
C ALA A 10 -54.47 -13.77 2.51
N PHE A 11 -53.34 -14.00 3.19
CA PHE A 11 -52.11 -13.23 2.97
C PHE A 11 -50.95 -14.20 2.77
N LEU A 12 -50.60 -14.32 1.49
CA LEU A 12 -49.40 -14.92 0.95
C LEU A 12 -48.32 -13.83 1.08
N LEU A 13 -47.30 -14.00 1.93
CA LEU A 13 -46.11 -13.13 1.88
C LEU A 13 -44.87 -13.79 2.51
N SER A 14 -43.93 -14.14 1.64
CA SER A 14 -42.48 -14.22 1.82
C SER A 14 -41.93 -14.47 3.24
N ALA A 15 -41.59 -15.72 3.54
CA ALA A 15 -40.46 -15.97 4.41
C ALA A 15 -39.19 -15.54 3.67
N VAL A 16 -38.73 -14.33 3.98
CA VAL A 16 -37.42 -13.81 3.56
C VAL A 16 -36.40 -14.78 4.12
N THR A 17 -35.88 -15.65 3.25
CA THR A 17 -34.72 -16.48 3.51
C THR A 17 -33.62 -15.55 3.97
N SER A 18 -33.31 -15.60 5.27
CA SER A 18 -32.17 -14.91 5.84
C SER A 18 -30.97 -15.19 4.96
N CYS A 19 -30.34 -14.12 4.50
CA CYS A 19 -29.01 -14.17 3.93
C CYS A 19 -28.14 -14.98 4.89
N VAL A 20 -27.79 -16.20 4.47
CA VAL A 20 -26.68 -16.95 5.04
C VAL A 20 -25.44 -16.13 4.74
N CYS A 21 -25.06 -15.26 5.66
CA CYS A 21 -23.67 -14.83 5.76
C CYS A 21 -22.91 -16.04 6.34
N ALA A 22 -22.64 -17.03 5.49
CA ALA A 22 -21.65 -18.05 5.81
C ALA A 22 -20.31 -17.31 5.95
N SER A 23 -19.88 -17.10 7.19
CA SER A 23 -18.55 -16.64 7.52
C SER A 23 -17.56 -17.65 6.92
N THR A 24 -16.93 -17.26 5.83
CA THR A 24 -15.86 -18.03 5.20
C THR A 24 -14.63 -17.97 6.08
N ASN A 25 -14.59 -18.80 7.12
CA ASN A 25 -13.39 -19.01 7.93
C ASN A 25 -12.24 -19.39 7.00
N SER A 26 -11.43 -18.39 6.64
CA SER A 26 -10.16 -18.58 5.95
C SER A 26 -9.22 -19.25 6.96
N PRO A 27 -8.50 -20.32 6.57
CA PRO A 27 -7.64 -21.03 7.49
C PRO A 27 -6.60 -20.06 8.08
N GLY A 28 -6.68 -19.82 9.39
CA GLY A 28 -5.76 -18.95 10.13
C GLY A 28 -6.35 -17.65 10.69
N PHE A 29 -7.60 -17.28 10.38
CA PHE A 29 -8.26 -16.10 10.96
C PHE A 29 -9.55 -16.50 11.69
N ALA A 30 -9.78 -15.93 12.86
CA ALA A 30 -10.96 -16.18 13.70
C ALA A 30 -12.21 -15.43 13.21
N SER A 31 -12.08 -14.40 12.37
CA SER A 31 -13.20 -13.68 11.77
C SER A 31 -12.84 -12.93 10.48
N GLU A 32 -13.86 -12.56 9.69
CA GLU A 32 -13.67 -11.66 8.53
C GLU A 32 -13.13 -10.27 8.96
N MET A 33 -13.50 -9.80 10.15
CA MET A 33 -12.96 -8.55 10.70
C MET A 33 -11.46 -8.66 10.95
N GLU A 34 -11.00 -9.78 11.49
CA GLU A 34 -9.58 -10.03 11.71
C GLU A 34 -8.80 -10.07 10.39
N LYS A 35 -9.36 -10.73 9.38
CA LYS A 35 -8.79 -10.76 8.03
C LYS A 35 -8.71 -9.37 7.40
N TYR A 36 -9.74 -8.55 7.57
CA TYR A 36 -9.76 -7.17 7.08
C TYR A 36 -8.71 -6.29 7.78
N SER A 37 -8.64 -6.34 9.12
CA SER A 37 -7.63 -5.62 9.90
C SER A 37 -6.21 -6.06 9.52
N TYR A 38 -5.99 -7.37 9.32
CA TYR A 38 -4.71 -7.91 8.87
C TYR A 38 -4.33 -7.41 7.47
N ALA A 39 -5.28 -7.35 6.54
CA ALA A 39 -5.04 -6.82 5.20
C ALA A 39 -4.64 -5.33 5.21
N ILE A 40 -5.26 -4.51 6.06
CA ILE A 40 -4.86 -3.10 6.26
C ILE A 40 -3.42 -3.03 6.78
N GLY A 41 -3.10 -3.83 7.80
CA GLY A 41 -1.75 -3.90 8.36
C GLY A 41 -0.70 -4.32 7.32
N MET A 42 -1.02 -5.29 6.46
CA MET A 42 -0.16 -5.70 5.35
C MET A 42 0.08 -4.56 4.36
N GLN A 43 -0.97 -3.86 3.93
CA GLN A 43 -0.84 -2.73 3.00
C GLN A 43 0.04 -1.61 3.59
N LEU A 44 -0.16 -1.32 4.88
CA LEU A 44 0.60 -0.30 5.58
C LEU A 44 2.07 -0.70 5.70
N GLY A 45 2.36 -1.94 6.11
CA GLY A 45 3.71 -2.48 6.21
C GLY A 45 4.44 -2.53 4.86
N GLN A 46 3.77 -2.91 3.77
CA GLN A 46 4.33 -2.87 2.42
C GLN A 46 4.72 -1.45 2.00
N THR A 47 3.86 -0.47 2.31
CA THR A 47 4.13 0.94 2.05
C THR A 47 5.37 1.40 2.81
N TYR A 48 5.46 1.19 4.12
CA TYR A 48 6.61 1.62 4.92
C TYR A 48 7.90 0.90 4.56
N LYS A 49 7.83 -0.39 4.19
CA LYS A 49 8.97 -1.14 3.67
C LYS A 49 9.51 -0.53 2.38
N SER A 50 8.63 -0.11 1.46
CA SER A 50 9.04 0.53 0.19
C SER A 50 9.69 1.91 0.40
N LEU A 51 9.27 2.63 1.45
CA LEU A 51 9.83 3.92 1.82
C LEU A 51 11.10 3.79 2.67
N GLU A 52 11.46 2.58 3.07
CA GLU A 52 12.51 2.27 4.05
C GLU A 52 12.36 3.11 5.33
N PHE A 53 11.11 3.31 5.74
CA PHE A 53 10.81 4.05 6.96
C PHE A 53 11.03 3.13 8.16
N GLN A 54 11.82 3.58 9.13
CA GLN A 54 11.94 2.89 10.40
C GLN A 54 10.73 3.28 11.26
N VAL A 55 9.83 2.33 11.47
CA VAL A 55 8.63 2.51 12.28
C VAL A 55 8.78 1.67 13.55
N ASP A 56 8.56 2.30 14.69
CA ASP A 56 8.30 1.58 15.94
C ASP A 56 6.86 1.06 15.90
N LEU A 57 6.72 -0.27 15.79
CA LEU A 57 5.42 -0.93 15.64
C LEU A 57 4.56 -0.80 16.90
N ASP A 58 5.16 -0.78 18.08
CA ASP A 58 4.43 -0.66 19.34
C ASP A 58 3.84 0.75 19.46
N ALA A 59 4.65 1.78 19.14
CA ALA A 59 4.19 3.17 19.11
C ALA A 59 3.11 3.40 18.04
N LEU A 60 3.26 2.80 16.85
CA LEU A 60 2.26 2.87 15.78
C LEU A 60 0.93 2.26 16.20
N MET A 61 0.97 1.05 16.78
CA MET A 61 -0.25 0.37 17.25
C MET A 61 -0.91 1.15 18.40
N GLN A 62 -0.12 1.75 19.30
CA GLN A 62 -0.64 2.58 20.37
C GLN A 62 -1.33 3.83 19.82
N GLY A 63 -0.71 4.56 18.89
CA GLY A 63 -1.33 5.73 18.26
C GLY A 63 -2.61 5.39 17.50
N LEU A 64 -2.65 4.23 16.82
CA LEU A 64 -3.85 3.75 16.15
C LEU A 64 -4.98 3.43 17.15
N LYS A 65 -4.66 2.77 18.27
CA LYS A 65 -5.63 2.49 19.33
C LYS A 65 -6.17 3.76 19.97
N ASP A 66 -5.30 4.74 20.25
CA ASP A 66 -5.69 5.98 20.91
C ASP A 66 -6.58 6.83 20.00
N ALA A 67 -6.25 6.91 18.71
CA ALA A 67 -7.07 7.61 17.72
C ALA A 67 -8.45 6.95 17.50
N LEU A 68 -8.52 5.61 17.47
CA LEU A 68 -9.78 4.88 17.26
C LEU A 68 -10.75 4.98 18.46
N HIS A 69 -10.21 5.00 19.68
CA HIS A 69 -11.04 5.08 20.89
C HIS A 69 -11.28 6.52 21.36
N SER A 70 -10.83 7.52 20.61
CA SER A 70 -10.87 8.93 21.02
C SER A 70 -10.24 9.17 22.40
N ASN A 71 -9.21 8.38 22.73
CA ASN A 71 -8.42 8.60 23.94
C ASN A 71 -7.58 9.88 23.78
N GLU A 72 -7.10 10.44 24.89
CA GLU A 72 -6.09 11.48 24.84
C GLU A 72 -4.85 10.97 24.10
N THR A 73 -4.61 11.53 22.92
CA THR A 73 -3.42 11.23 22.13
C THR A 73 -2.21 11.85 22.80
N ARG A 74 -1.08 11.13 22.78
CA ARG A 74 0.21 11.63 23.34
C ARG A 74 0.79 12.81 22.56
N LEU A 75 0.21 13.13 21.41
CA LEU A 75 0.53 14.29 20.58
C LEU A 75 -0.74 15.10 20.39
N THR A 76 -0.60 16.43 20.42
CA THR A 76 -1.63 17.31 19.88
C THR A 76 -1.74 17.14 18.37
N GLU A 77 -2.86 17.54 17.78
CA GLU A 77 -3.01 17.48 16.32
C GLU A 77 -1.94 18.30 15.59
N GLN A 78 -1.49 19.41 16.19
CA GLN A 78 -0.45 20.25 15.62
C GLN A 78 0.90 19.51 15.61
N GLU A 79 1.30 18.93 16.74
CA GLU A 79 2.55 18.15 16.83
C GLU A 79 2.53 16.92 15.91
N MET A 80 1.38 16.26 15.78
CA MET A 80 1.20 15.17 14.82
C MET A 80 1.46 15.66 13.39
N ARG A 81 0.84 16.76 12.97
CA ARG A 81 1.03 17.32 11.62
C ARG A 81 2.48 17.71 11.37
N GLU A 82 3.11 18.41 12.31
CA GLU A 82 4.50 18.84 12.20
C GLU A 82 5.45 17.63 12.11
N THR A 83 5.25 16.61 12.95
CA THR A 83 6.04 15.37 12.95
C THR A 83 5.91 14.63 11.62
N LEU A 84 4.69 14.52 11.08
CA LEU A 84 4.44 13.88 9.78
C LEU A 84 5.08 14.66 8.63
N MET A 85 5.04 16.00 8.67
CA MET A 85 5.72 16.84 7.66
C MET A 85 7.23 16.64 7.69
N GLN A 86 7.84 16.61 8.88
CA GLN A 86 9.27 16.37 9.03
C GLN A 86 9.66 14.97 8.53
N ALA A 87 8.89 13.95 8.90
CA ALA A 87 9.08 12.58 8.43
C ALA A 87 9.02 12.50 6.89
N GLN A 88 8.03 13.16 6.27
CA GLN A 88 7.89 13.20 4.82
C GLN A 88 9.10 13.88 4.15
N GLN A 89 9.59 14.99 4.72
CA GLN A 89 10.76 15.70 4.19
C GLN A 89 12.02 14.81 4.24
N MET A 90 12.22 14.06 5.32
CA MET A 90 13.34 13.11 5.42
C MET A 90 13.26 12.03 4.36
N VAL A 91 12.07 11.48 4.09
CA VAL A 91 11.87 10.46 3.05
C VAL A 91 12.21 11.00 1.67
N VAL A 92 11.76 12.22 1.34
CA VAL A 92 12.08 12.86 0.05
C VAL A 92 13.58 13.06 -0.10
N SER A 93 14.24 13.61 0.92
CA SER A 93 15.69 13.83 0.90
C SER A 93 16.47 12.53 0.72
N ASN A 94 16.10 11.47 1.44
CA ASN A 94 16.73 10.16 1.31
C ASN A 94 16.53 9.54 -0.08
N LYS A 95 15.33 9.69 -0.66
CA LYS A 95 15.07 9.25 -2.04
C LYS A 95 15.92 9.99 -3.05
N GLU A 96 16.02 11.32 -2.95
CA GLU A 96 16.86 12.11 -3.84
C GLU A 96 18.34 11.70 -3.74
N PHE A 97 18.84 11.47 -2.53
CA PHE A 97 20.21 11.01 -2.33
C PHE A 97 20.46 9.65 -3.02
N LYS A 98 19.55 8.69 -2.81
CA LYS A 98 19.63 7.37 -3.46
C LYS A 98 19.55 7.46 -4.98
N LEU A 99 18.64 8.28 -5.51
CA LEU A 99 18.52 8.49 -6.96
C LEU A 99 19.79 9.10 -7.56
N LYS A 100 20.41 10.07 -6.87
CA LYS A 100 21.69 10.65 -7.28
C LYS A 100 22.81 9.59 -7.27
N ALA A 101 22.86 8.75 -6.25
CA ALA A 101 23.83 7.66 -6.16
C ALA A 101 23.66 6.64 -7.30
N ILE A 102 22.42 6.18 -7.55
CA ILE A 102 22.08 5.28 -8.65
C ILE A 102 22.39 5.90 -10.00
N ALA A 103 22.07 7.18 -10.20
CA ALA A 103 22.37 7.89 -11.45
C ALA A 103 23.88 7.96 -11.72
N LYS A 104 24.67 8.25 -10.68
CA LYS A 104 26.14 8.26 -10.79
C LYS A 104 26.67 6.88 -11.15
N GLU A 105 26.24 5.84 -10.43
CA GLU A 105 26.67 4.46 -10.68
C GLU A 105 26.29 4.01 -12.10
N ASN A 106 25.07 4.28 -12.53
CA ASN A 106 24.60 3.93 -13.87
C ASN A 106 25.35 4.68 -14.96
N LYS A 107 25.70 5.97 -14.74
CA LYS A 107 26.52 6.73 -15.67
C LYS A 107 27.90 6.09 -15.84
N GLU A 108 28.58 5.77 -14.74
CA GLU A 108 29.90 5.11 -14.79
C GLU A 108 29.83 3.74 -15.48
N LYS A 109 28.79 2.95 -15.18
CA LYS A 109 28.56 1.65 -15.86
C LYS A 109 28.28 1.82 -17.35
N ALA A 110 27.46 2.80 -17.74
CA ALA A 110 27.14 3.08 -19.13
C ALA A 110 28.37 3.55 -19.92
N GLU A 111 29.19 4.44 -19.34
CA GLU A 111 30.42 4.92 -19.97
C GLU A 111 31.42 3.78 -20.20
N ARG A 112 31.62 2.90 -19.20
CA ARG A 112 32.44 1.69 -19.36
C ARG A 112 31.90 0.78 -20.44
N PHE A 113 30.61 0.47 -20.40
CA PHE A 113 29.97 -0.39 -21.40
C PHE A 113 30.13 0.17 -22.81
N LEU A 114 29.88 1.45 -23.03
CA LEU A 114 30.04 2.08 -24.34
C LEU A 114 31.52 2.10 -24.80
N ALA A 115 32.46 2.31 -23.88
CA ALA A 115 33.89 2.29 -24.18
C ALA A 115 34.40 0.90 -24.58
N GLU A 116 33.86 -0.16 -23.98
CA GLU A 116 34.15 -1.54 -24.36
C GLU A 116 33.41 -1.95 -25.63
N ASN A 117 32.15 -1.52 -25.78
CA ASN A 117 31.29 -1.93 -26.88
C ASN A 117 31.75 -1.38 -28.23
N LYS A 118 32.30 -0.15 -28.28
CA LYS A 118 32.90 0.41 -29.51
C LYS A 118 34.10 -0.37 -30.03
N GLN A 119 34.72 -1.21 -29.21
CA GLN A 119 35.87 -2.04 -29.60
C GLN A 119 35.45 -3.38 -30.22
N LYS A 120 34.16 -3.74 -30.12
CA LYS A 120 33.66 -5.01 -30.65
C LYS A 120 33.52 -4.95 -32.18
N PRO A 121 33.75 -6.08 -32.88
CA PRO A 121 33.66 -6.12 -34.33
C PRO A 121 32.23 -5.83 -34.82
N GLY A 122 32.14 -5.03 -35.89
CA GLY A 122 30.87 -4.66 -36.52
C GLY A 122 30.08 -3.57 -35.79
N ILE A 123 30.62 -2.97 -34.72
CA ILE A 123 30.02 -1.82 -34.03
C ILE A 123 30.48 -0.52 -34.71
N VAL A 124 29.52 0.30 -35.10
CA VAL A 124 29.74 1.64 -35.68
C VAL A 124 29.28 2.69 -34.67
N THR A 125 30.12 3.70 -34.43
CA THR A 125 29.82 4.82 -33.51
C THR A 125 29.55 6.09 -34.31
N LEU A 126 28.44 6.76 -34.01
CA LEU A 126 28.04 8.04 -34.62
C LEU A 126 28.53 9.24 -33.80
N PRO A 127 28.64 10.45 -34.39
CA PRO A 127 28.99 11.68 -33.66
C PRO A 127 28.05 12.02 -32.49
N SER A 128 26.81 11.53 -32.53
CA SER A 128 25.84 11.65 -31.44
C SER A 128 26.16 10.75 -30.22
N GLY A 129 27.17 9.89 -30.30
CA GLY A 129 27.49 8.88 -29.29
C GLY A 129 26.71 7.58 -29.42
N LEU A 130 25.77 7.50 -30.37
CA LEU A 130 25.01 6.28 -30.63
C LEU A 130 25.90 5.20 -31.26
N GLN A 131 25.82 3.97 -30.75
CA GLN A 131 26.52 2.81 -31.28
C GLN A 131 25.51 1.80 -31.84
N TYR A 132 25.74 1.29 -33.04
CA TYR A 132 24.89 0.27 -33.66
C TYR A 132 25.70 -0.81 -34.35
N ARG A 133 25.07 -1.97 -34.60
CA ARG A 133 25.61 -3.07 -35.41
C ARG A 133 24.54 -3.52 -36.40
N ILE A 134 24.93 -3.72 -37.64
CA ILE A 134 24.06 -4.25 -38.68
C ILE A 134 24.04 -5.78 -38.56
N ILE A 135 22.86 -6.36 -38.43
CA ILE A 135 22.64 -7.80 -38.48
C ILE A 135 21.94 -8.11 -39.80
N LYS A 136 22.43 -9.10 -40.54
CA LYS A 136 21.85 -9.58 -41.80
C LYS A 136 21.26 -10.97 -41.60
#